data_AF-A0A1W9MJJ3-F1
#
_entry.id   AF-A0A1W9MJJ3-F1
#
_cell.length_a   1.000
_cell.length_b   1.000
_cell.length_c   1.000
_cell.angle_alpha   90.00
_cell.angle_beta   90.00
_cell.angle_gamma   90.00
#
_symmetry.space_group_name_H-M   'P 1'
#
loop_
_entity.id
_entity.type
_entity.pdbx_description
1 polymer ?
#
loop_
_entity_poly.entity_id
_entity_poly.type
_entity_poly.pdbx_seq_one_letter_code
_entity_poly.pdbx_strand_id
1 'polypeptide(L)'
;MYINNVEIVDTFAEGFGMWASKFIITAINEKWALTTATTITGFATSVIACGCEGGNDKILKPEESPDRRPGARVIFCITSPKKDVAVNMEHLLINRVGQCVLTSPTAACYNAINQTPETIPVVVGGKLKFFGDGFQISKRLPSTSKG
;
A
#
# COMPACT_ATOMS: atom_id res chain seq x y z
N MET A 1 0.54 0.04 -36.76
CA MET A 1 -0.56 1.00 -36.48
C MET A 1 0.05 2.38 -36.25
N TYR A 2 -0.67 3.50 -36.42
CA TYR A 2 -0.15 4.83 -36.08
C TYR A 2 -1.10 5.57 -35.12
N ILE A 3 -0.54 6.22 -34.11
CA ILE A 3 -1.26 7.12 -33.19
C ILE A 3 -0.52 8.46 -33.21
N ASN A 4 -1.21 9.55 -33.58
CA ASN A 4 -0.61 10.89 -33.72
C ASN A 4 0.71 10.89 -34.53
N ASN A 5 0.73 10.15 -35.65
CA ASN A 5 1.90 9.96 -36.52
C ASN A 5 3.10 9.25 -35.86
N VAL A 6 2.93 8.63 -34.69
CA VAL A 6 3.92 7.73 -34.08
C VAL A 6 3.58 6.29 -34.44
N GLU A 7 4.57 5.56 -34.93
CA GLU A 7 4.43 4.14 -35.22
C GLU A 7 4.23 3.35 -33.93
N ILE A 8 3.15 2.56 -33.88
CA ILE A 8 2.95 1.51 -32.90
C ILE A 8 3.43 0.21 -33.53
N VAL A 9 4.59 -0.25 -33.07
CA VAL A 9 5.21 -1.49 -33.48
C VAL A 9 4.27 -2.65 -33.16
N ASP A 10 4.06 -3.53 -34.13
CA ASP A 10 3.29 -4.77 -33.95
C ASP A 10 4.12 -5.78 -33.17
N THR A 11 4.05 -5.66 -31.85
CA THR A 11 4.79 -6.47 -30.87
C THR A 11 3.99 -6.52 -29.56
N PHE A 12 4.53 -7.19 -28.55
CA PHE A 12 3.86 -7.38 -27.26
C PHE A 12 4.76 -7.00 -26.08
N ALA A 13 4.13 -6.77 -24.93
CA ALA A 13 4.79 -6.67 -23.64
C ALA A 13 4.49 -7.94 -22.82
N GLU A 14 5.51 -8.59 -22.30
CA GLU A 14 5.36 -9.77 -21.43
C GLU A 14 5.30 -9.35 -19.97
N GLY A 15 4.25 -9.77 -19.27
CA GLY A 15 4.05 -9.52 -17.85
C GLY A 15 4.27 -10.77 -17.01
N PHE A 16 4.64 -10.59 -15.75
CA PHE A 16 4.92 -11.69 -14.83
C PHE A 16 4.00 -11.62 -13.60
N GLY A 17 3.67 -12.78 -13.03
CA GLY A 17 2.88 -12.86 -11.81
C GLY A 17 3.66 -12.32 -10.60
N MET A 18 3.02 -11.43 -9.84
CA MET A 18 3.56 -10.85 -8.60
C MET A 18 2.49 -10.85 -7.51
N TRP A 19 2.93 -10.80 -6.25
CA TRP A 19 2.04 -10.59 -5.12
C TRP A 19 1.95 -9.11 -4.79
N ALA A 20 0.72 -8.59 -4.71
CA ALA A 20 0.47 -7.18 -4.44
C ALA A 20 -0.24 -6.98 -3.09
N SER A 21 0.10 -5.90 -2.41
CA SER A 21 -0.66 -5.35 -1.29
C SER A 21 -1.05 -3.91 -1.62
N LYS A 22 -2.28 -3.53 -1.26
CA LYS A 22 -2.80 -2.17 -1.41
C LYS A 22 -3.31 -1.66 -0.08
N PHE A 23 -2.97 -0.44 0.24
CA PHE A 23 -3.47 0.23 1.44
C PHE A 23 -3.64 1.72 1.19
N ILE A 24 -4.54 2.32 1.97
CA ILE A 24 -4.82 3.75 1.96
C ILE A 24 -4.06 4.37 3.12
N ILE A 25 -3.36 5.45 2.83
CA ILE A 25 -2.76 6.35 3.80
C ILE A 25 -3.63 7.60 3.85
N THR A 26 -4.11 7.97 5.03
CA THR A 26 -4.88 9.20 5.24
C THR A 26 -4.11 10.15 6.13
N ALA A 27 -4.33 11.44 5.97
CA ALA A 27 -3.69 12.46 6.79
C ALA A 27 -4.61 13.67 6.98
N ILE A 28 -4.23 14.64 7.81
CA ILE A 28 -5.05 15.84 8.06
C ILE A 28 -5.32 16.66 6.78
N ASN A 29 -4.45 16.57 5.78
CA ASN A 29 -4.62 17.19 4.48
C ASN A 29 -3.88 16.41 3.39
N GLU A 30 -4.13 16.77 2.13
CA GLU A 30 -3.52 16.12 0.96
C GLU A 30 -1.98 16.20 0.99
N LYS A 31 -1.41 17.34 1.41
CA LYS A 31 0.04 17.52 1.51
C LYS A 31 0.68 16.44 2.38
N TRP A 32 0.14 16.21 3.58
CA TRP A 32 0.67 15.18 4.47
C TRP A 32 0.42 13.78 3.93
N ALA A 33 -0.76 13.50 3.36
CA ALA A 33 -1.06 12.18 2.80
C ALA A 33 -0.10 11.81 1.66
N LEU A 34 0.17 12.76 0.76
CA LEU A 34 1.13 12.60 -0.33
C LEU A 34 2.57 12.54 0.15
N THR A 35 2.93 13.31 1.18
CA THR A 35 4.27 13.24 1.78
C THR A 35 4.54 11.85 2.34
N THR A 36 3.59 11.30 3.10
CA THR A 36 3.69 9.93 3.63
C THR A 36 3.72 8.91 2.49
N ALA A 37 2.86 9.04 1.48
CA ALA A 37 2.79 8.14 0.34
C ALA A 37 4.11 8.10 -0.45
N THR A 38 4.65 9.26 -0.83
CA THR A 38 5.96 9.38 -1.49
C THR A 38 7.08 8.80 -0.64
N THR A 39 7.07 9.06 0.67
CA THR A 39 8.11 8.56 1.59
C THR A 39 8.07 7.03 1.66
N ILE A 40 6.89 6.43 1.87
CA ILE A 40 6.79 4.97 2.01
C ILE A 40 7.11 4.25 0.70
N THR A 41 6.78 4.82 -0.46
CA THR A 41 7.11 4.25 -1.78
C THR A 41 8.52 4.61 -2.27
N GLY A 42 9.32 5.32 -1.45
CA GLY A 42 10.74 5.53 -1.74
C GLY A 42 11.53 4.23 -1.70
N PHE A 43 12.64 4.16 -2.45
CA PHE A 43 13.48 2.95 -2.56
C PHE A 43 12.66 1.68 -2.85
N ALA A 44 11.80 1.74 -3.86
CA ALA A 44 10.89 0.65 -4.25
C ALA A 44 10.71 0.61 -5.79
N THR A 45 11.81 0.76 -6.55
CA THR A 45 11.75 0.87 -8.01
C THR A 45 11.77 -0.48 -8.72
N SER A 46 12.48 -1.47 -8.17
CA SER A 46 12.55 -2.82 -8.71
C SER A 46 12.81 -3.82 -7.60
N VAL A 47 12.11 -4.95 -7.65
CA VAL A 47 12.33 -6.07 -6.73
C VAL A 47 13.77 -6.57 -6.72
N ILE A 48 14.53 -6.36 -7.81
CA ILE A 48 15.90 -6.86 -8.00
C ILE A 48 16.86 -6.33 -6.94
N ALA A 49 16.78 -5.03 -6.62
CA ALA A 49 17.73 -4.38 -5.69
C ALA A 49 17.06 -3.50 -4.63
N CYS A 50 15.74 -3.29 -4.70
CA CYS A 50 14.97 -2.56 -3.69
C CYS A 50 14.16 -3.48 -2.76
N GLY A 51 14.05 -4.76 -3.09
CA GLY A 51 13.27 -5.75 -2.33
C GLY A 51 11.75 -5.66 -2.52
N CYS A 52 11.25 -4.60 -3.17
CA CYS A 52 9.88 -4.48 -3.64
C CYS A 52 9.78 -3.47 -4.80
N GLU A 53 8.65 -3.50 -5.48
CA GLU A 53 8.16 -2.41 -6.31
C GLU A 53 7.04 -1.70 -5.57
N GLY A 54 7.02 -0.36 -5.58
CA GLY A 54 6.04 0.41 -4.83
C GLY A 54 5.69 1.72 -5.54
N GLY A 55 4.43 2.13 -5.43
CA GLY A 55 3.98 3.34 -6.10
C GLY A 55 2.68 3.90 -5.58
N ASN A 56 2.46 5.18 -5.89
CA ASN A 56 1.19 5.86 -5.64
C ASN A 56 0.18 5.41 -6.71
N ASP A 57 -0.94 4.83 -6.28
CA ASP A 57 -2.01 4.33 -7.15
C ASP A 57 -3.05 5.42 -7.42
N LYS A 58 -3.56 6.07 -6.36
CA LYS A 58 -4.63 7.06 -6.48
C LYS A 58 -4.61 8.07 -5.33
N ILE A 59 -4.92 9.34 -5.60
CA ILE A 59 -5.27 10.35 -4.59
C ILE A 59 -6.76 10.23 -4.26
N LEU A 60 -7.10 10.21 -2.97
CA LEU A 60 -8.44 10.03 -2.46
C LEU A 60 -8.97 11.32 -1.84
N LYS A 61 -10.19 11.67 -2.21
CA LYS A 61 -10.97 12.67 -1.49
C LYS A 61 -11.39 12.12 -0.12
N PRO A 62 -11.66 12.99 0.87
CA PRO A 62 -12.19 12.58 2.17
C PRO A 62 -13.35 11.58 2.12
N GLU A 63 -14.26 11.73 1.16
CA GLU A 63 -15.45 10.88 1.04
C GLU A 63 -15.13 9.43 0.63
N GLU A 64 -13.95 9.20 0.06
CA GLU A 64 -13.50 7.90 -0.43
C GLU A 64 -12.67 7.14 0.62
N SER A 65 -12.33 7.77 1.75
CA SER A 65 -11.45 7.19 2.76
C SER A 65 -12.20 6.69 4.01
N PRO A 66 -11.65 5.69 4.74
CA PRO A 66 -12.33 5.09 5.89
C PRO A 66 -12.59 6.02 7.07
N ASP A 67 -11.77 7.07 7.23
CA ASP A 67 -11.81 7.98 8.37
C ASP A 67 -12.24 9.41 7.97
N ARG A 68 -12.73 9.60 6.74
CA ARG A 68 -13.19 10.89 6.21
C ARG A 68 -12.11 11.97 6.12
N ARG A 69 -10.85 11.57 5.92
CA ARG A 69 -9.73 12.50 5.70
C ARG A 69 -9.12 12.33 4.30
N PRO A 70 -8.46 13.36 3.75
CA PRO A 70 -7.72 13.21 2.49
C PRO A 70 -6.73 12.05 2.56
N GLY A 71 -6.56 11.34 1.44
CA GLY A 71 -5.72 10.15 1.43
C GLY A 71 -5.03 9.88 0.11
N ALA A 72 -4.17 8.88 0.13
CA ALA A 72 -3.48 8.33 -1.03
C ALA A 72 -3.48 6.79 -0.90
N ARG A 73 -3.90 6.10 -1.95
CA ARG A 73 -3.75 4.64 -2.06
C ARG A 73 -2.38 4.36 -2.65
N VAL A 74 -1.67 3.44 -2.02
CA VAL A 74 -0.38 2.96 -2.50
C VAL A 74 -0.46 1.46 -2.76
N ILE A 75 0.42 0.99 -3.63
CA ILE A 75 0.59 -0.42 -3.96
C ILE A 75 2.04 -0.82 -3.70
N PHE A 76 2.24 -2.04 -3.18
CA PHE A 76 3.53 -2.71 -3.13
C PHE A 76 3.43 -4.08 -3.78
N CYS A 77 4.40 -4.41 -4.62
CA CYS A 77 4.53 -5.68 -5.33
C CYS A 77 5.83 -6.38 -4.94
N ILE A 78 5.76 -7.69 -4.74
CA ILE A 78 6.93 -8.56 -4.50
C ILE A 78 6.83 -9.84 -5.33
N THR A 79 7.99 -10.40 -5.64
CA THR A 79 8.12 -11.78 -6.10
C THR A 79 8.36 -12.69 -4.89
N SER A 80 7.49 -13.68 -4.69
CA SER A 80 7.65 -14.63 -3.58
C SER A 80 6.93 -15.95 -3.87
N PRO A 81 7.48 -17.11 -3.44
CA PRO A 81 6.72 -18.35 -3.45
C PRO A 81 5.44 -18.22 -2.63
N LYS A 82 4.34 -18.84 -3.07
CA LYS A 82 3.04 -18.77 -2.39
C LYS A 82 3.10 -19.14 -0.90
N LYS A 83 3.97 -20.08 -0.52
CA LYS A 83 4.14 -20.52 0.88
C LYS A 83 4.79 -19.45 1.78
N ASP A 84 5.58 -18.54 1.20
CA ASP A 84 6.40 -17.56 1.94
C ASP A 84 5.86 -16.13 1.79
N VAL A 85 4.89 -15.89 0.91
CA VAL A 85 4.38 -14.55 0.59
C VAL A 85 3.85 -13.81 1.82
N ALA A 86 3.14 -14.49 2.73
CA ALA A 86 2.61 -13.85 3.92
C ALA A 86 3.73 -13.27 4.78
N VAL A 87 4.76 -14.08 5.06
CA VAL A 87 5.92 -13.68 5.89
C VAL A 87 6.71 -12.56 5.22
N ASN A 88 6.99 -12.68 3.91
CA ASN A 88 7.78 -11.70 3.18
C ASN A 88 7.04 -10.36 3.01
N MET A 89 5.74 -10.40 2.71
CA MET A 89 4.91 -9.20 2.62
C MET A 89 4.73 -8.54 3.99
N GLU A 90 4.52 -9.32 5.06
CA GLU A 90 4.46 -8.76 6.42
C GLU A 90 5.77 -8.09 6.81
N HIS A 91 6.91 -8.73 6.57
CA HIS A 91 8.22 -8.14 6.85
C HIS A 91 8.41 -6.81 6.11
N LEU A 92 8.09 -6.77 4.81
CA LEU A 92 8.12 -5.55 4.01
C LEU A 92 7.21 -4.46 4.59
N LEU A 93 5.94 -4.78 4.83
CA LEU A 93 4.95 -3.81 5.25
C LEU A 93 5.17 -3.33 6.69
N ILE A 94 5.64 -4.17 7.61
CA ILE A 94 5.98 -3.75 8.98
C ILE A 94 7.12 -2.74 8.94
N ASN A 95 8.18 -3.01 8.18
CA ASN A 95 9.31 -2.09 8.06
C ASN A 95 8.86 -0.76 7.44
N ARG A 96 8.10 -0.81 6.34
CA ARG A 96 7.65 0.39 5.63
C ARG A 96 6.58 1.18 6.39
N VAL A 97 5.51 0.53 6.85
CA VAL A 97 4.45 1.21 7.62
C VAL A 97 4.99 1.69 8.96
N GLY A 98 5.81 0.88 9.64
CA GLY A 98 6.40 1.24 10.92
C GLY A 98 7.42 2.38 10.85
N GLN A 99 8.18 2.51 9.77
CA GLN A 99 9.21 3.54 9.65
C GLN A 99 8.80 4.76 8.82
N CYS A 100 7.75 4.64 8.00
CA CYS A 100 7.32 5.72 7.11
C CYS A 100 5.91 6.24 7.37
N VAL A 101 4.98 5.43 7.90
CA VAL A 101 3.60 5.88 8.18
C VAL A 101 3.41 6.19 9.64
N LEU A 102 3.80 5.27 10.54
CA LEU A 102 3.71 5.45 11.99
C LEU A 102 4.43 6.72 12.47
N THR A 103 5.56 7.04 11.83
CA THR A 103 6.41 8.20 12.13
C THR A 103 5.95 9.47 11.41
N SER A 104 4.99 9.38 10.49
CA SER A 104 4.55 10.50 9.68
C SER A 104 3.46 11.31 10.37
N PRO A 105 3.53 12.66 10.37
CA PRO A 105 2.56 13.49 11.04
C PRO A 105 1.13 13.22 10.58
N THR A 106 0.25 12.94 11.54
CA THR A 106 -1.20 12.75 11.36
C THR A 106 -1.59 11.50 10.55
N ALA A 107 -0.65 10.69 10.07
CA ALA A 107 -0.95 9.64 9.13
C ALA A 107 -1.68 8.44 9.78
N ALA A 108 -2.59 7.81 9.04
CA ALA A 108 -3.18 6.52 9.40
C ALA A 108 -3.20 5.57 8.19
N CYS A 109 -3.12 4.26 8.43
CA CYS A 109 -3.00 3.22 7.41
C CYS A 109 -4.21 2.27 7.45
N TYR A 110 -4.82 2.01 6.29
CA TYR A 110 -6.00 1.16 6.16
C TYR A 110 -5.84 0.16 5.01
N ASN A 111 -6.34 -1.07 5.20
CA ASN A 111 -6.38 -2.06 4.13
C ASN A 111 -7.23 -1.56 2.94
N ALA A 112 -6.76 -1.77 1.72
CA ALA A 112 -7.47 -1.41 0.48
C ALA A 112 -7.53 -2.57 -0.52
N ILE A 113 -7.38 -3.82 -0.04
CA ILE A 113 -7.57 -5.04 -0.82
C ILE A 113 -9.01 -5.54 -0.65
N ASN A 114 -9.69 -5.73 -1.79
CA ASN A 114 -10.94 -6.49 -1.86
C ASN A 114 -10.59 -7.98 -1.79
N GLN A 115 -11.12 -8.67 -0.78
CA GLN A 115 -10.78 -10.07 -0.53
C GLN A 115 -11.38 -10.98 -1.61
N THR A 116 -10.55 -11.89 -2.11
CA THR A 116 -10.91 -13.00 -3.00
C THR A 116 -10.45 -14.33 -2.38
N PRO A 117 -10.89 -15.49 -2.89
CA PRO A 117 -10.39 -16.79 -2.44
C PRO A 117 -8.87 -16.97 -2.54
N GLU A 118 -8.20 -16.23 -3.43
CA GLU A 118 -6.76 -16.24 -3.64
C GLU A 118 -6.02 -15.27 -2.71
N THR A 119 -6.74 -14.44 -1.96
CA THR A 119 -6.14 -13.45 -1.05
C THR A 119 -5.49 -14.16 0.13
N ILE A 120 -4.22 -13.85 0.36
CA ILE A 120 -3.45 -14.37 1.50
C ILE A 120 -3.42 -13.28 2.58
N PRO A 121 -3.91 -13.56 3.81
CA PRO A 121 -3.93 -12.58 4.88
C PRO A 121 -2.53 -12.24 5.36
N VAL A 122 -2.31 -10.96 5.67
CA VAL A 122 -1.09 -10.42 6.29
C VAL A 122 -1.45 -9.61 7.52
N VAL A 123 -0.68 -9.75 8.59
CA VAL A 123 -0.94 -9.13 9.90
C VAL A 123 0.10 -8.04 10.17
N VAL A 124 -0.20 -6.80 9.76
CA VAL A 124 0.68 -5.64 9.97
C VAL A 124 0.31 -4.88 11.25
N GLY A 125 -0.91 -4.35 11.34
CA GLY A 125 -1.36 -3.57 12.51
C GLY A 125 -1.32 -4.37 13.81
N GLY A 126 -1.61 -5.68 13.74
CA GLY A 126 -1.51 -6.58 14.89
C GLY A 126 -0.10 -6.74 15.44
N LYS A 127 0.93 -6.55 14.62
CA LYS A 127 2.35 -6.58 15.02
C LYS A 127 2.86 -5.19 15.41
N LEU A 128 2.46 -4.14 14.70
CA LEU A 128 2.85 -2.76 15.03
C LEU A 128 2.27 -2.26 16.36
N LYS A 129 1.11 -2.76 16.79
CA LYS A 129 0.46 -2.30 18.04
C LYS A 129 1.34 -2.43 19.29
N PHE A 130 2.30 -3.37 19.30
CA PHE A 130 3.20 -3.58 20.44
C PHE A 130 4.14 -2.40 20.68
N PHE A 131 4.33 -1.52 19.69
CA PHE A 131 5.04 -0.26 19.86
C PHE A 131 4.39 0.65 20.93
N GLY A 132 3.09 0.46 21.21
CA GLY A 132 2.39 1.18 22.26
C GLY A 132 2.70 0.71 23.69
N ASP A 133 3.58 -0.28 23.88
CA ASP A 133 4.10 -0.73 25.18
C ASP A 133 3.02 -0.98 26.25
N GLY A 134 1.93 -1.65 25.86
CA GLY A 134 0.80 -1.96 26.76
C GLY A 134 -0.33 -0.93 26.74
N PHE A 135 -0.11 0.26 26.18
CA PHE A 135 -1.11 1.32 26.08
C PHE A 135 -1.91 1.31 24.77
N GLN A 136 -1.70 0.31 23.90
CA GLN A 136 -2.47 0.17 22.67
C GLN A 136 -3.96 -0.11 22.93
N ILE A 137 -4.83 0.55 22.16
CA ILE A 137 -6.28 0.41 22.27
C ILE A 137 -6.85 -0.07 20.93
N SER A 138 -7.78 -1.03 20.99
CA SER A 138 -8.55 -1.44 19.82
C SER A 138 -9.70 -0.48 19.58
N LYS A 139 -9.83 0.02 18.34
CA LYS A 139 -10.95 0.85 17.91
C LYS A 139 -11.54 0.29 16.63
N ARG A 140 -12.85 0.05 16.64
CA ARG A 140 -13.59 -0.31 15.43
C ARG A 140 -14.02 0.98 14.73
N LEU A 141 -13.60 1.16 13.48
CA LEU A 141 -14.10 2.24 12.65
C LEU A 141 -15.47 1.87 12.07
N PRO A 142 -16.36 2.85 11.80
CA PRO A 142 -17.58 2.61 11.06
C PRO A 142 -17.25 1.98 9.71
N SER A 143 -18.05 1.01 9.24
CA SER A 143 -17.81 0.41 7.93
C SER A 143 -18.11 1.42 6.82
N THR A 144 -17.09 1.93 6.15
CA THR A 144 -17.24 2.67 4.89
C THR A 144 -17.29 1.66 3.74
N SER A 145 -18.33 0.84 3.68
CA SER A 145 -18.52 -0.12 2.59
C SER A 145 -18.96 0.61 1.33
N LYS A 146 -18.00 0.97 0.48
CA LYS A 146 -18.16 1.07 -0.98
C LYS A 146 -16.87 0.57 -1.63
N GLY A 147 -16.70 -0.75 -1.65
CA GLY A 147 -15.58 -1.45 -2.27
C GLY A 147 -15.93 -2.91 -2.46
#